data_AF-X0WQ42-F1
#
_entry.id   AF-X0WQ42-F1
#
_cell.length_a   1.000
_cell.length_b   1.000
_cell.length_c   1.000
_cell.angle_alpha   90.00
_cell.angle_beta   90.00
_cell.angle_gamma   90.00
#
_symmetry.space_group_name_H-M   'P 1'
#
loop_
_entity.id
_entity.type
_entity.pdbx_description
1 polymer ?
#
loop_
_entity_poly.entity_id
_entity_poly.type
_entity_poly.pdbx_seq_one_letter_code
_entity_poly.pdbx_strand_id
1 'polypeptide(L)'
;DDLCPDDPDKIDPGVCGCGTPDTDTDLDGTPDCLDGCPFDPDKIDPGACGCGVPDTDSDGDGTPDCNDLCPDDPDKIDPGVCGCGTPDTDTDLDGTPDCLDGCPDDPDKIDPGVCGCGVADTDTDGDGTADCLDGCPDDPDKIDPGICGCGVADTDTDSDGTADCLDGCPDDPDKIDPGACGCGVPDTDSDGDGTPDCTDLCPDDPDKVDPGVCGCGVPDTDSDGDGTPDCDDLCPDDPDKIVPGVCGCGVPDTDSDG
;
A
#
# COMPACT_ATOMS: atom_id res chain seq x y z
N ASP A 1 7.33 -3.34 -104.43
CA ASP A 1 7.86 -4.61 -103.90
C ASP A 1 7.05 -4.94 -102.67
N ASP A 2 6.39 -6.08 -102.69
CA ASP A 2 5.69 -6.61 -101.53
C ASP A 2 6.76 -7.13 -100.56
N LEU A 3 6.85 -6.50 -99.39
CA LEU A 3 7.84 -6.80 -98.38
C LEU A 3 7.32 -7.85 -97.37
N CYS A 4 6.05 -8.27 -97.50
CA CYS A 4 5.41 -9.34 -96.73
C CYS A 4 4.68 -10.36 -97.64
N PRO A 5 5.41 -11.04 -98.55
CA PRO A 5 4.80 -11.86 -99.60
C PRO A 5 3.97 -13.05 -99.11
N ASP A 6 4.11 -13.44 -97.84
CA ASP A 6 3.37 -14.54 -97.19
C ASP A 6 2.22 -14.05 -96.29
N ASP A 7 1.98 -12.73 -96.19
CA ASP A 7 0.88 -12.12 -95.42
C ASP A 7 -0.18 -11.51 -96.37
N PRO A 8 -1.39 -12.07 -96.45
CA PRO A 8 -2.43 -11.56 -97.35
C PRO A 8 -3.01 -10.20 -96.90
N ASP A 9 -2.83 -9.82 -95.63
CA ASP A 9 -3.44 -8.62 -95.04
C ASP A 9 -2.45 -7.45 -94.92
N LYS A 10 -1.17 -7.65 -95.25
CA LYS A 10 -0.09 -6.66 -95.10
C LYS A 10 0.91 -6.73 -96.25
N ILE A 11 1.31 -5.58 -96.81
CA ILE A 11 2.30 -5.48 -97.91
C ILE A 11 3.63 -4.85 -97.49
N ASP A 12 3.67 -4.27 -96.28
CA ASP A 12 4.84 -3.67 -95.64
C ASP A 12 4.90 -4.21 -94.19
N PRO A 13 6.05 -4.74 -93.72
CA PRO A 13 6.19 -5.30 -92.38
C PRO A 13 5.76 -4.36 -91.25
N GLY A 14 5.79 -3.04 -91.43
CA GLY A 14 5.44 -2.12 -90.34
C GLY A 14 6.32 -2.33 -89.09
N VAL A 15 5.78 -1.98 -87.92
CA VAL A 15 6.51 -2.07 -86.65
C VAL A 15 6.33 -3.45 -86.01
N CYS A 16 5.16 -4.07 -86.17
CA CYS A 16 4.83 -5.42 -85.69
C CYS A 16 5.37 -6.56 -86.57
N GLY A 17 5.97 -6.26 -87.72
CA GLY A 17 6.39 -7.26 -88.71
C GLY A 17 5.22 -7.79 -89.57
N CYS A 18 5.54 -8.72 -90.47
CA CYS A 18 4.53 -9.40 -91.30
C CYS A 18 3.74 -10.41 -90.44
N GLY A 19 2.42 -10.51 -90.67
CA GLY A 19 1.51 -11.44 -90.02
C GLY A 19 0.84 -10.90 -88.76
N THR A 20 1.12 -9.65 -88.36
CA THR A 20 0.51 -8.98 -87.20
C THR A 20 0.10 -7.55 -87.56
N PRO A 21 -1.17 -7.17 -87.39
CA PRO A 21 -1.64 -5.80 -87.63
C PRO A 21 -0.93 -4.80 -86.71
N ASP A 22 -0.59 -3.62 -87.23
CA ASP A 22 -0.13 -2.48 -86.41
C ASP A 22 -1.35 -1.72 -85.82
N THR A 23 -2.31 -2.46 -85.25
CA THR A 23 -3.45 -1.85 -84.54
C THR A 23 -2.95 -1.26 -83.22
N ASP A 24 -3.47 -0.09 -82.88
CA ASP A 24 -3.27 0.58 -81.59
C ASP A 24 -4.69 0.82 -81.04
N THR A 25 -5.08 -0.01 -80.06
CA THR A 25 -6.47 -0.13 -79.61
C THR A 25 -6.88 0.99 -78.67
N ASP A 26 -5.98 1.47 -77.81
CA ASP A 26 -6.25 2.55 -76.86
C ASP A 26 -5.75 3.94 -77.32
N LEU A 27 -5.04 3.98 -78.46
CA LEU A 27 -4.58 5.19 -79.14
C LEU A 27 -3.49 5.94 -78.38
N ASP A 28 -2.64 5.22 -77.64
CA ASP A 28 -1.49 5.78 -76.91
C ASP A 28 -0.26 6.04 -77.79
N GLY A 29 -0.29 5.52 -79.03
CA GLY A 29 0.76 5.63 -80.02
C GLY A 29 1.67 4.39 -80.13
N THR A 30 1.42 3.34 -79.35
CA THR A 30 2.12 2.05 -79.36
C THR A 30 1.19 0.98 -79.94
N PRO A 31 1.56 0.30 -81.03
CA PRO A 31 0.74 -0.79 -81.55
C PRO A 31 0.62 -1.94 -80.54
N ASP A 32 -0.56 -2.56 -80.45
CA ASP A 32 -0.95 -3.66 -79.54
C ASP A 32 0.08 -4.82 -79.47
N CYS A 33 0.85 -5.02 -80.54
CA CYS A 33 1.86 -6.07 -80.64
C CYS A 33 3.14 -5.79 -79.83
N LEU A 34 3.41 -4.51 -79.53
CA LEU A 34 4.53 -4.01 -78.73
C LEU A 34 4.07 -3.39 -77.42
N ASP A 35 2.76 -3.26 -77.22
CA ASP A 35 2.15 -2.72 -76.03
C ASP A 35 1.89 -3.82 -75.00
N GLY A 36 2.48 -3.68 -73.81
CA GLY A 36 2.25 -4.55 -72.67
C GLY A 36 0.88 -4.32 -72.01
N CYS A 37 0.22 -3.21 -72.32
CA CYS A 37 -1.10 -2.82 -71.86
C CYS A 37 -2.02 -2.29 -72.99
N PRO A 38 -2.42 -3.12 -73.97
CA PRO A 38 -3.15 -2.69 -75.19
C PRO A 38 -4.54 -2.03 -75.02
N PHE A 39 -4.97 -1.79 -73.78
CA PHE A 39 -6.25 -1.19 -73.44
C PHE A 39 -6.12 -0.07 -72.39
N ASP A 40 -4.90 0.32 -72.02
CA ASP A 40 -4.61 1.35 -71.02
C ASP A 40 -3.79 2.49 -71.65
N PRO A 41 -4.43 3.59 -72.07
CA PRO A 41 -3.75 4.64 -72.81
C PRO A 41 -2.72 5.44 -71.98
N ASP A 42 -2.64 5.21 -70.67
CA ASP A 42 -1.68 5.86 -69.78
C ASP A 42 -0.42 4.99 -69.54
N LYS A 43 -0.37 3.74 -70.03
CA LYS A 43 0.75 2.81 -69.81
C LYS A 43 1.02 1.92 -71.02
N ILE A 44 2.30 1.80 -71.38
CA ILE A 44 2.79 0.81 -72.35
C ILE A 44 3.30 -0.47 -71.65
N ASP A 45 3.75 -0.34 -70.41
CA ASP A 45 4.21 -1.46 -69.58
C ASP A 45 3.29 -1.58 -68.35
N PRO A 46 2.89 -2.81 -67.94
CA PRO A 46 2.01 -3.01 -66.79
C PRO A 46 2.48 -2.40 -65.48
N GLY A 47 3.78 -2.18 -65.29
CA GLY A 47 4.31 -1.68 -64.03
C GLY A 47 4.03 -2.62 -62.85
N ALA A 48 4.02 -2.09 -61.63
CA ALA A 48 3.83 -2.85 -60.40
C ALA A 48 2.34 -3.04 -60.06
N CYS A 49 1.50 -2.08 -60.45
CA CYS A 49 0.04 -2.12 -60.26
C CYS A 49 -0.72 -2.80 -61.41
N GLY A 50 -0.02 -3.18 -62.49
CA GLY A 50 -0.65 -3.67 -63.70
C GLY A 50 -1.23 -2.54 -64.57
N CYS A 51 -1.85 -2.94 -65.68
CA CYS A 51 -2.57 -2.02 -66.55
C CYS A 51 -3.85 -1.51 -65.88
N GLY A 52 -4.20 -0.24 -66.10
CA GLY A 52 -5.41 0.42 -65.65
C GLY A 52 -5.35 1.01 -64.24
N VAL A 53 -4.23 0.88 -63.53
CA VAL A 53 -4.01 1.45 -62.19
C VAL A 53 -2.67 2.17 -62.18
N PRO A 54 -2.60 3.49 -61.93
CA PRO A 54 -1.34 4.23 -61.87
C PRO A 54 -0.39 3.67 -60.81
N ASP A 55 0.91 3.62 -61.10
CA ASP A 55 1.96 3.30 -60.11
C ASP A 55 2.27 4.55 -59.26
N THR A 56 1.23 5.15 -58.66
CA THR A 56 1.38 6.29 -57.73
C THR A 56 1.95 5.77 -56.42
N ASP A 57 2.88 6.52 -55.84
CA ASP A 57 3.52 6.27 -54.55
C ASP A 57 3.35 7.58 -53.76
N SER A 58 2.33 7.61 -52.92
CA SER A 58 1.81 8.84 -52.29
C SER A 58 2.71 9.35 -51.17
N ASP A 59 3.36 8.47 -50.42
CA ASP A 59 4.27 8.80 -49.32
C ASP A 59 5.76 8.75 -49.71
N GLY A 60 6.10 8.14 -50.85
CA GLY A 60 7.43 8.11 -51.41
C GLY A 60 8.34 7.02 -50.81
N ASP A 61 7.78 5.96 -50.25
CA ASP A 61 8.54 4.85 -49.65
C ASP A 61 9.11 3.85 -50.68
N GLY A 62 8.68 3.99 -51.94
CA GLY A 62 9.08 3.14 -53.06
C GLY A 62 8.10 2.02 -53.40
N THR A 63 6.99 1.91 -52.68
CA THR A 63 5.91 0.94 -52.90
C THR A 63 4.69 1.69 -53.45
N PRO A 64 4.22 1.38 -54.67
CA PRO A 64 3.03 2.03 -55.19
C PRO A 64 1.79 1.73 -54.35
N ASP A 65 0.90 2.72 -54.20
CA ASP A 65 -0.32 2.71 -53.39
C ASP A 65 -1.20 1.46 -53.59
N CYS A 66 -1.16 0.85 -54.79
CA CYS A 66 -1.92 -0.36 -55.11
C CYS A 66 -1.43 -1.62 -54.39
N ASN A 67 -0.17 -1.62 -53.98
CA ASN A 67 0.53 -2.72 -53.30
C ASN A 67 0.94 -2.33 -51.88
N ASP A 68 0.66 -1.10 -51.46
CA ASP A 68 0.94 -0.58 -50.14
C ASP A 68 -0.31 -0.65 -49.25
N LEU A 69 -0.19 -1.25 -48.08
CA LEU A 69 -1.27 -1.33 -47.09
C LEU A 69 -1.33 -0.10 -46.18
N CYS A 70 -0.33 0.78 -46.28
CA CYS A 70 -0.23 2.07 -45.59
C CYS A 70 0.21 3.21 -46.53
N PRO A 71 -0.57 3.56 -47.58
CA PRO A 71 -0.15 4.49 -48.65
C PRO A 71 0.19 5.94 -48.24
N ASP A 72 0.04 6.29 -46.96
CA ASP A 72 0.29 7.62 -46.41
C ASP A 72 1.39 7.56 -45.31
N ASP A 73 2.03 6.41 -45.07
CA ASP A 73 3.04 6.20 -44.02
C ASP A 73 4.40 5.77 -44.61
N PRO A 74 5.33 6.72 -44.81
CA PRO A 74 6.58 6.42 -45.51
C PRO A 74 7.52 5.49 -44.74
N ASP A 75 7.23 5.18 -43.47
CA ASP A 75 8.01 4.26 -42.65
C ASP A 75 7.46 2.82 -42.68
N LYS A 76 6.27 2.58 -43.27
CA LYS A 76 5.61 1.27 -43.29
C LYS A 76 4.84 0.98 -44.58
N ILE A 77 5.08 -0.21 -45.15
CA ILE A 77 4.21 -0.78 -46.21
C ILE A 77 3.08 -1.69 -45.68
N ASP A 78 3.15 -2.06 -44.40
CA ASP A 78 2.19 -2.93 -43.71
C ASP A 78 1.83 -2.29 -42.36
N PRO A 79 0.54 -2.23 -41.98
CA PRO A 79 0.09 -1.61 -40.74
C PRO A 79 0.82 -2.09 -39.48
N GLY A 80 1.31 -3.33 -39.44
CA GLY A 80 1.90 -3.86 -38.21
C GLY A 80 0.89 -3.93 -37.06
N VAL A 81 1.36 -3.80 -35.82
CA VAL A 81 0.54 -3.96 -34.60
C VAL A 81 -0.14 -2.65 -34.23
N CYS A 82 0.59 -1.54 -34.33
CA CYS A 82 0.12 -0.19 -34.03
C CYS A 82 -0.67 0.46 -35.19
N GLY A 83 -0.75 -0.19 -36.34
CA GLY A 83 -1.32 0.38 -37.56
C GLY A 83 -0.36 1.32 -38.29
N CYS A 84 -0.85 1.90 -39.39
CA CYS A 84 -0.13 2.91 -40.14
C CYS A 84 -0.02 4.22 -39.34
N GLY A 85 1.08 4.95 -39.50
CA GLY A 85 1.38 6.26 -38.91
C GLY A 85 1.84 6.21 -37.46
N THR A 86 1.95 5.03 -36.86
CA THR A 86 2.45 4.84 -35.48
C THR A 86 3.49 3.73 -35.47
N PRO A 87 4.75 3.99 -35.07
CA PRO A 87 5.80 2.97 -35.11
C PRO A 87 5.51 1.85 -34.10
N ASP A 88 5.86 0.61 -34.46
CA ASP A 88 5.82 -0.55 -33.55
C ASP A 88 7.04 -0.56 -32.62
N THR A 89 7.37 0.59 -32.03
CA THR A 89 8.47 0.70 -31.07
C THR A 89 8.05 0.05 -29.76
N ASP A 90 8.98 -0.67 -29.17
CA ASP A 90 8.89 -1.31 -27.86
C ASP A 90 10.09 -0.79 -27.06
N THR A 91 9.84 0.22 -26.22
CA THR A 91 10.89 1.02 -25.58
C THR A 91 11.58 0.26 -24.44
N ASP A 92 10.85 -0.54 -23.68
CA ASP A 92 11.37 -1.31 -22.55
C ASP A 92 11.72 -2.78 -22.89
N LEU A 93 11.34 -3.24 -24.08
CA LEU A 93 11.64 -4.56 -24.63
C LEU A 93 10.87 -5.70 -23.94
N ASP A 94 9.67 -5.43 -23.44
CA ASP A 94 8.79 -6.44 -22.82
C ASP A 94 8.01 -7.29 -23.85
N GLY A 95 8.03 -6.87 -25.11
CA GLY A 95 7.36 -7.51 -26.24
C GLY A 95 6.03 -6.87 -26.64
N THR A 96 5.60 -5.83 -25.94
CA THR A 96 4.40 -5.04 -26.22
C THR A 96 4.81 -3.68 -26.80
N PRO A 97 4.39 -3.34 -28.03
CA PRO A 97 4.69 -2.01 -28.56
C PRO A 97 4.08 -0.89 -27.71
N ASP A 98 4.79 0.23 -27.58
CA ASP A 98 4.43 1.42 -26.79
C ASP A 98 3.00 1.92 -27.05
N CYS A 99 2.47 1.70 -28.26
CA CYS A 99 1.12 2.11 -28.64
C CYS A 99 0.00 1.28 -27.98
N LEU A 100 0.33 0.07 -27.52
CA LEU A 100 -0.56 -0.86 -26.81
C LEU A 100 -0.14 -1.08 -25.36
N ASP A 101 1.03 -0.59 -24.97
CA ASP A 101 1.58 -0.73 -23.64
C ASP A 101 1.06 0.36 -22.68
N GLY A 102 0.45 -0.06 -21.57
CA GLY A 102 0.02 0.83 -20.51
C GLY A 102 1.18 1.37 -19.66
N CYS A 103 2.36 0.75 -19.75
CA CYS A 103 3.58 1.12 -19.05
C CYS A 103 4.83 1.06 -19.96
N PRO A 104 4.94 1.90 -21.01
CA PRO A 104 6.00 1.81 -22.05
C PRO A 104 7.47 1.91 -21.60
N ASP A 105 7.72 2.16 -20.31
CA ASP A 105 9.05 2.30 -19.72
C ASP A 105 9.31 1.24 -18.62
N ASP A 106 8.40 0.28 -18.40
CA ASP A 106 8.45 -0.73 -17.34
C ASP A 106 8.41 -2.16 -17.89
N PRO A 107 9.57 -2.81 -18.06
CA PRO A 107 9.66 -4.11 -18.73
C PRO A 107 9.00 -5.27 -17.98
N ASP A 108 8.55 -5.05 -16.74
CA ASP A 108 7.88 -6.06 -15.92
C ASP A 108 6.35 -5.92 -15.99
N LYS A 109 5.79 -4.89 -16.65
CA LYS A 109 4.34 -4.63 -16.70
C LYS A 109 3.89 -4.03 -18.03
N ILE A 110 2.79 -4.58 -18.57
CA ILE A 110 2.02 -3.97 -19.68
C ILE A 110 0.81 -3.14 -19.23
N ASP A 111 0.42 -3.25 -17.96
CA ASP A 111 -0.71 -2.55 -17.36
C ASP A 111 -0.25 -1.95 -16.03
N PRO A 112 -0.54 -0.67 -15.74
CA PRO A 112 -0.18 -0.02 -14.48
C PRO A 112 -0.59 -0.80 -13.23
N GLY A 113 -1.69 -1.52 -13.25
CA GLY A 113 -2.20 -2.19 -12.04
C GLY A 113 -2.56 -1.21 -10.92
N VAL A 114 -2.49 -1.64 -9.67
CA VAL A 114 -2.91 -0.83 -8.50
C VAL A 114 -1.77 0.05 -7.97
N CYS A 115 -0.53 -0.41 -8.10
CA CYS A 115 0.67 0.32 -7.71
C CYS A 115 1.19 1.27 -8.81
N GLY A 116 0.64 1.18 -10.03
CA GLY A 116 1.15 1.88 -11.19
C GLY A 116 2.36 1.17 -11.85
N CYS A 117 2.91 1.81 -12.87
CA CYS A 117 4.12 1.36 -13.54
C CYS A 117 5.35 1.57 -12.64
N GLY A 118 6.33 0.69 -12.76
CA GLY A 118 7.61 0.68 -12.05
C GLY A 118 7.55 0.12 -10.62
N VAL A 119 6.38 -0.33 -10.17
CA VAL A 119 6.16 -0.88 -8.82
C VAL A 119 5.31 -2.14 -8.92
N ALA A 120 5.85 -3.29 -8.52
CA ALA A 120 5.11 -4.56 -8.57
C ALA A 120 3.85 -4.53 -7.69
N ASP A 121 2.75 -5.12 -8.17
CA ASP A 121 1.52 -5.34 -7.39
C ASP A 121 1.65 -6.59 -6.49
N THR A 122 2.77 -6.67 -5.75
CA THR A 122 3.02 -7.77 -4.80
C THR A 122 2.16 -7.58 -3.57
N ASP A 123 1.64 -8.68 -3.04
CA ASP A 123 0.88 -8.78 -1.78
C ASP A 123 1.63 -9.83 -0.96
N THR A 124 2.52 -9.36 -0.08
CA THR A 124 3.53 -10.18 0.59
C THR A 124 2.91 -11.07 1.67
N ASP A 125 1.92 -10.58 2.40
CA ASP A 125 1.25 -11.32 3.48
C ASP A 125 -0.05 -12.02 3.03
N GLY A 126 -0.60 -11.66 1.87
CA GLY A 126 -1.77 -12.29 1.27
C GLY A 126 -3.09 -11.78 1.83
N ASP A 127 -3.13 -10.57 2.39
CA ASP A 127 -4.35 -9.97 2.93
C ASP A 127 -5.30 -9.39 1.86
N GLY A 128 -4.80 -9.30 0.61
CA GLY A 128 -5.52 -8.78 -0.54
C GLY A 128 -5.21 -7.32 -0.89
N THR A 129 -4.31 -6.67 -0.15
CA THR A 129 -3.80 -5.32 -0.39
C THR A 129 -2.38 -5.41 -0.91
N ALA A 130 -2.10 -4.78 -2.05
CA ALA A 130 -0.73 -4.75 -2.55
C ALA A 130 0.17 -3.94 -1.60
N ASP A 131 1.42 -4.38 -1.41
CA ASP A 131 2.43 -3.81 -0.51
C ASP A 131 2.60 -2.29 -0.67
N CYS A 132 2.38 -1.77 -1.87
CA CYS A 132 2.49 -0.33 -2.18
C CYS A 132 1.36 0.52 -1.58
N LEU A 133 0.23 -0.11 -1.24
CA LEU A 133 -0.96 0.49 -0.62
C LEU A 133 -1.19 -0.01 0.81
N ASP A 134 -0.40 -0.98 1.26
CA ASP A 134 -0.52 -1.59 2.57
C ASP A 134 0.35 -0.87 3.61
N GLY A 135 -0.29 -0.46 4.71
CA GLY A 135 0.39 0.14 5.86
C GLY A 135 1.15 -0.88 6.72
N CYS A 136 0.86 -2.17 6.56
CA CYS A 136 1.49 -3.29 7.25
C CYS A 136 1.77 -4.49 6.33
N PRO A 137 2.67 -4.37 5.32
CA PRO A 137 2.89 -5.39 4.27
C PRO A 137 3.33 -6.81 4.70
N ASP A 138 3.55 -7.03 5.99
CA ASP A 138 3.99 -8.30 6.58
C ASP A 138 2.95 -8.86 7.59
N ASP A 139 1.78 -8.22 7.75
CA ASP A 139 0.75 -8.55 8.75
C ASP A 139 -0.61 -8.83 8.09
N PRO A 140 -0.96 -10.12 7.86
CA PRO A 140 -2.16 -10.48 7.11
C PRO A 140 -3.49 -10.15 7.81
N ASP A 141 -3.44 -9.71 9.07
CA ASP A 141 -4.62 -9.32 9.83
C ASP A 141 -4.86 -7.79 9.81
N LYS A 142 -3.95 -6.99 9.23
CA LYS A 142 -4.03 -5.52 9.21
C LYS A 142 -3.49 -4.88 7.93
N ILE A 143 -4.28 -3.96 7.36
CA ILE A 143 -3.82 -3.03 6.31
C ILE A 143 -3.34 -1.66 6.84
N ASP A 144 -3.63 -1.36 8.11
CA ASP A 144 -3.27 -0.10 8.79
C ASP A 144 -2.65 -0.47 10.14
N PRO A 145 -1.50 0.13 10.53
CA PRO A 145 -0.87 -0.11 11.82
C PRO A 145 -1.80 0.03 13.02
N GLY A 146 -2.80 0.91 12.97
CA GLY A 146 -3.68 1.13 14.11
C GLY A 146 -2.91 1.70 15.33
N ILE A 147 -3.39 1.40 16.54
CA ILE A 147 -2.85 1.97 17.79
C ILE A 147 -1.67 1.14 18.31
N CYS A 148 -1.76 -0.19 18.17
CA CYS A 148 -0.75 -1.14 18.59
C CYS A 148 0.36 -1.36 17.54
N GLY A 149 0.21 -0.80 16.34
CA GLY A 149 1.09 -1.06 15.21
C GLY A 149 0.76 -2.38 14.48
N CYS A 150 1.59 -2.70 13.49
CA CYS A 150 1.50 -3.96 12.76
C CYS A 150 1.95 -5.15 13.63
N GLY A 151 1.35 -6.31 13.41
CA GLY A 151 1.63 -7.58 14.07
C GLY A 151 1.01 -7.73 15.46
N VAL A 152 0.24 -6.74 15.93
CA VAL A 152 -0.40 -6.74 17.26
C VAL A 152 -1.84 -6.24 17.12
N ALA A 153 -2.82 -7.06 17.49
CA ALA A 153 -4.23 -6.68 17.41
C ALA A 153 -4.56 -5.47 18.31
N ASP A 154 -5.42 -4.57 17.82
CA ASP A 154 -5.99 -3.46 18.60
C ASP A 154 -7.17 -3.93 19.47
N THR A 155 -7.02 -5.09 20.11
CA THR A 155 -8.04 -5.65 21.03
C THR A 155 -8.06 -4.84 22.32
N ASP A 156 -9.26 -4.63 22.83
CA ASP A 156 -9.56 -4.02 24.13
C ASP A 156 -10.45 -5.05 24.85
N THR A 157 -9.81 -5.88 25.66
CA THR A 157 -10.38 -7.12 26.22
C THR A 157 -11.45 -6.83 27.26
N ASP A 158 -11.26 -5.81 28.10
CA ASP A 158 -12.19 -5.41 29.16
C ASP A 158 -13.14 -4.27 28.76
N SER A 159 -12.93 -3.68 27.57
CA SER A 159 -13.75 -2.60 27.01
C SER A 159 -13.68 -1.29 27.78
N ASP A 160 -12.53 -0.97 28.38
CA ASP A 160 -12.29 0.29 29.08
C ASP A 160 -11.94 1.47 28.14
N GLY A 161 -11.66 1.16 26.87
CA GLY A 161 -11.31 2.11 25.82
C GLY A 161 -9.81 2.18 25.51
N THR A 162 -8.98 1.42 26.21
CA THR A 162 -7.54 1.29 26.00
C THR A 162 -7.25 -0.07 25.39
N ALA A 163 -6.54 -0.10 24.26
CA ALA A 163 -6.15 -1.38 23.68
C ALA A 163 -5.16 -2.11 24.61
N ASP A 164 -5.26 -3.44 24.69
CA ASP A 164 -4.48 -4.33 25.55
C ASP A 164 -2.96 -4.09 25.44
N CYS A 165 -2.48 -3.66 24.27
CA CYS A 165 -1.06 -3.37 24.02
C CYS A 165 -0.56 -2.10 24.74
N LEU A 166 -1.47 -1.20 25.12
CA LEU A 166 -1.21 0.05 25.85
C LEU A 166 -1.79 0.02 27.27
N ASP A 167 -2.48 -1.05 27.63
CA ASP A 167 -3.15 -1.20 28.91
C ASP A 167 -2.25 -1.95 29.92
N GLY A 168 -2.01 -1.32 31.07
CA GLY A 168 -1.30 -1.94 32.18
C GLY A 168 -2.11 -3.00 32.93
N CYS A 169 -3.44 -3.01 32.74
CA CYS A 169 -4.39 -3.94 33.32
C CYS A 169 -5.46 -4.42 32.31
N PRO A 170 -5.10 -5.16 31.24
CA PRO A 170 -6.00 -5.51 30.12
C PRO A 170 -7.28 -6.30 30.43
N ASP A 171 -7.47 -6.70 31.69
CA ASP A 171 -8.62 -7.49 32.16
C ASP A 171 -9.44 -6.72 33.23
N ASP A 172 -9.10 -5.47 33.54
CA ASP A 172 -9.71 -4.64 34.60
C ASP A 172 -10.32 -3.34 34.05
N PRO A 173 -11.64 -3.31 33.79
CA PRO A 173 -12.28 -2.18 33.10
C PRO A 173 -12.32 -0.88 33.92
N ASP A 174 -11.90 -0.91 35.18
CA ASP A 174 -11.82 0.26 36.05
C ASP A 174 -10.40 0.87 36.10
N LYS A 175 -9.39 0.24 35.48
CA LYS A 175 -7.98 0.67 35.55
C LYS A 175 -7.20 0.42 34.25
N ILE A 176 -6.45 1.44 33.83
CA ILE A 176 -5.41 1.32 32.78
C ILE A 176 -3.98 1.17 33.34
N ASP A 177 -3.80 1.39 34.64
CA ASP A 177 -2.52 1.28 35.36
C ASP A 177 -2.76 0.48 36.64
N PRO A 178 -1.91 -0.51 36.97
CA PRO A 178 -2.03 -1.30 38.20
C PRO A 178 -2.19 -0.46 39.48
N GLY A 179 -1.59 0.72 39.57
CA GLY A 179 -1.65 1.52 40.80
C GLY A 179 -0.96 0.82 41.98
N ALA A 180 -1.37 1.16 43.22
CA ALA A 180 -0.77 0.60 44.44
C ALA A 180 -1.33 -0.78 44.80
N CYS A 181 -2.63 -0.97 44.55
CA CYS A 181 -3.33 -2.23 44.82
C CYS A 181 -3.18 -3.27 43.70
N GLY A 182 -2.60 -2.91 42.56
CA GLY A 182 -2.59 -3.73 41.35
C GLY A 182 -3.94 -3.69 40.60
N CYS A 183 -4.02 -4.47 39.53
CA CYS A 183 -5.25 -4.65 38.75
C CYS A 183 -6.30 -5.46 39.52
N GLY A 184 -7.57 -5.17 39.30
CA GLY A 184 -8.75 -5.83 39.86
C GLY A 184 -9.11 -5.39 41.29
N VAL A 185 -8.36 -4.46 41.87
CA VAL A 185 -8.59 -3.94 43.23
C VAL A 185 -8.50 -2.42 43.21
N PRO A 186 -9.56 -1.67 43.56
CA PRO A 186 -9.54 -0.21 43.51
C PRO A 186 -8.55 0.37 44.53
N ASP A 187 -7.86 1.45 44.15
CA ASP A 187 -7.01 2.25 45.06
C ASP A 187 -7.86 3.19 45.93
N THR A 188 -8.94 2.67 46.51
CA THR A 188 -9.79 3.42 47.44
C THR A 188 -8.99 3.73 48.70
N ASP A 189 -9.10 4.97 49.16
CA ASP A 189 -8.54 5.46 50.42
C ASP A 189 -9.74 5.96 51.25
N SER A 190 -10.21 5.12 52.15
CA SER A 190 -11.49 5.29 52.84
C SER A 190 -11.46 6.39 53.90
N ASP A 191 -10.32 6.61 54.55
CA ASP A 191 -10.14 7.64 55.57
C ASP A 191 -9.42 8.91 55.08
N GLY A 192 -8.76 8.85 53.92
CA GLY A 192 -8.10 9.97 53.27
C GLY A 192 -6.69 10.26 53.79
N ASP A 193 -6.01 9.27 54.38
CA ASP A 193 -4.64 9.42 54.90
C ASP A 193 -3.55 9.35 53.81
N GLY A 194 -3.93 8.95 52.60
CA GLY A 194 -3.06 8.81 51.44
C GLY A 194 -2.56 7.38 51.17
N THR A 195 -2.93 6.41 51.99
CA THR A 195 -2.63 4.98 51.83
C THR A 195 -3.89 4.23 51.39
N PRO A 196 -3.91 3.61 50.21
CA PRO A 196 -5.08 2.85 49.78
C PRO A 196 -5.39 1.68 50.73
N ASP A 197 -6.67 1.40 50.93
CA ASP A 197 -7.21 0.40 51.85
C ASP A 197 -6.58 -0.99 51.70
N CYS A 198 -6.14 -1.34 50.48
CA CYS A 198 -5.50 -2.63 50.18
C CYS A 198 -4.10 -2.78 50.81
N THR A 199 -3.46 -1.66 51.11
CA THR A 199 -2.11 -1.54 51.69
C THR A 199 -2.12 -0.91 53.07
N ASP A 200 -3.28 -0.44 53.53
CA ASP A 200 -3.48 0.14 54.85
C ASP A 200 -3.90 -0.94 55.86
N LEU A 201 -3.20 -0.98 57.00
CA LEU A 201 -3.54 -1.87 58.10
C LEU A 201 -4.60 -1.28 59.04
N CYS A 202 -4.94 0.00 58.86
CA CYS A 202 -5.92 0.79 59.60
C CYS A 202 -6.82 1.65 58.67
N PRO A 203 -7.53 1.05 57.68
CA PRO A 203 -8.24 1.75 56.58
C PRO A 203 -9.40 2.69 56.97
N ASP A 204 -9.68 2.84 58.27
CA ASP A 204 -10.73 3.71 58.80
C ASP A 204 -10.15 4.78 59.77
N ASP A 205 -8.82 4.86 59.93
CA ASP A 205 -8.12 5.73 60.89
C ASP A 205 -7.17 6.72 60.16
N PRO A 206 -7.63 7.97 59.90
CA PRO A 206 -6.87 8.93 59.09
C PRO A 206 -5.56 9.41 59.72
N ASP A 207 -5.28 9.04 60.97
CA ASP A 207 -4.06 9.38 61.69
C ASP A 207 -3.03 8.22 61.67
N LYS A 208 -3.38 7.03 61.15
CA LYS A 208 -2.51 5.84 61.17
C LYS A 208 -2.68 4.93 59.95
N VAL A 209 -1.55 4.56 59.35
CA VAL A 209 -1.44 3.46 58.36
C VAL A 209 -1.11 2.08 58.95
N ASP A 210 -0.68 2.06 60.23
CA ASP A 210 -0.29 0.85 60.97
C ASP A 210 -0.91 0.90 62.38
N PRO A 211 -1.46 -0.22 62.89
CA PRO A 211 -2.08 -0.28 64.21
C PRO A 211 -1.21 0.26 65.35
N GLY A 212 0.11 0.17 65.26
CA GLY A 212 0.99 0.56 66.37
C GLY A 212 0.73 -0.30 67.62
N VAL A 213 0.89 0.28 68.82
CA VAL A 213 0.72 -0.42 70.10
C VAL A 213 -0.75 -0.40 70.53
N CYS A 214 -1.38 0.78 70.44
CA CYS A 214 -2.76 0.99 70.85
C CYS A 214 -3.82 0.48 69.86
N GLY A 215 -3.40 0.01 68.68
CA GLY A 215 -4.29 -0.35 67.59
C GLY A 215 -4.75 0.88 66.78
N CYS A 216 -5.61 0.63 65.79
CA CYS A 216 -6.24 1.69 65.00
C CYS A 216 -7.30 2.45 65.84
N GLY A 217 -7.48 3.73 65.56
CA GLY A 217 -8.45 4.65 66.16
C GLY A 217 -8.04 5.21 67.53
N VAL A 218 -6.85 4.86 68.03
CA VAL A 218 -6.32 5.30 69.33
C VAL A 218 -4.87 5.74 69.17
N PRO A 219 -4.53 7.03 69.38
CA PRO A 219 -3.15 7.52 69.24
C PRO A 219 -2.18 6.79 70.18
N ASP A 220 -0.97 6.47 69.70
CA ASP A 220 0.16 6.01 70.53
C ASP A 220 0.83 7.19 71.26
N THR A 221 0.02 8.03 71.91
CA THR A 221 0.52 9.16 72.71
C THR A 221 1.13 8.62 74.00
N ASP A 222 2.28 9.16 74.39
CA ASP A 222 2.96 8.90 75.65
C ASP A 222 3.06 10.25 76.36
N SER A 223 2.07 10.54 77.22
CA SER A 223 1.83 11.88 77.76
C SER A 223 2.89 12.32 78.77
N ASP A 224 3.51 11.37 79.49
CA ASP A 224 4.57 11.65 80.47
C ASP A 224 5.99 11.31 80.01
N GLY A 225 6.13 10.58 78.90
CA GLY A 225 7.40 10.24 78.27
C GLY A 225 8.12 9.06 78.92
N ASP A 226 7.41 8.18 79.62
CA ASP A 226 7.99 7.00 80.29
C ASP A 226 8.27 5.81 79.35
N GLY A 227 7.78 5.90 78.11
CA GLY A 227 7.94 4.89 77.07
C GLY A 227 6.75 3.92 76.93
N THR A 228 5.70 4.07 77.73
CA THR A 228 4.45 3.31 77.65
C THR A 228 3.34 4.22 77.12
N PRO A 229 2.72 3.91 75.98
CA PRO A 229 1.64 4.75 75.48
C PRO A 229 0.42 4.73 76.41
N ASP A 230 -0.30 5.85 76.46
CA ASP A 230 -1.42 6.13 77.37
C ASP A 230 -2.52 5.04 77.38
N CYS A 231 -2.67 4.29 76.29
CA CYS A 231 -3.64 3.20 76.17
C CYS A 231 -3.28 1.97 77.01
N ASP A 232 -1.99 1.75 77.26
CA ASP A 232 -1.43 0.65 78.04
C ASP A 232 -0.89 1.13 79.40
N ASP A 233 -0.94 2.44 79.67
CA ASP A 233 -0.54 3.06 80.94
C ASP A 233 -1.76 3.32 81.85
N LEU A 234 -1.73 2.77 83.07
CA LEU A 234 -2.76 3.03 84.08
C LEU A 234 -2.51 4.32 84.89
N CYS A 235 -1.42 5.01 84.61
CA CYS A 235 -0.93 6.26 85.20
C CYS A 235 -0.32 7.22 84.15
N PRO A 236 -1.04 7.57 83.06
CA PRO A 236 -0.50 8.25 81.85
C PRO A 236 0.10 9.67 82.05
N ASP A 237 0.11 10.19 83.28
CA ASP A 237 0.68 11.51 83.61
C ASP A 237 1.82 11.38 84.67
N ASP A 238 2.26 10.16 85.00
CA ASP A 238 3.26 9.86 86.05
C ASP A 238 4.47 9.10 85.48
N PRO A 239 5.57 9.79 85.11
CA PRO A 239 6.68 9.19 84.38
C PRO A 239 7.50 8.17 85.19
N ASP A 240 7.18 8.00 86.48
CA ASP A 240 7.80 7.02 87.36
C ASP A 240 6.97 5.74 87.51
N LYS A 241 5.73 5.67 86.97
CA LYS A 241 4.82 4.52 87.14
C LYS A 241 3.88 4.29 85.96
N ILE A 242 3.87 3.04 85.48
CA ILE A 242 2.85 2.54 84.54
C ILE A 242 1.60 1.91 85.20
N VAL A 243 1.65 1.67 86.53
CA VAL A 243 0.57 1.04 87.31
C VAL A 243 0.44 1.77 88.64
N PRO A 244 -0.80 2.07 89.11
CA PRO A 244 -1.02 2.71 90.38
C PRO A 244 -0.36 1.96 91.54
N GLY A 245 0.48 2.67 92.28
CA GLY A 245 1.07 2.19 93.53
C GLY A 245 0.08 2.22 94.69
N VAL A 246 0.59 2.03 95.92
CA VAL A 246 -0.24 2.12 97.14
C VAL A 246 -0.80 3.53 97.30
N CYS A 247 -0.02 4.53 96.92
CA CYS A 247 -0.41 5.94 96.96
C CYS A 247 -1.14 6.42 95.68
N GLY A 248 -1.39 5.54 94.70
CA GLY A 248 -1.90 5.90 93.37
C GLY A 248 -0.79 6.37 92.41
N CYS A 249 -1.20 7.08 91.36
CA CYS A 249 -0.31 7.77 90.40
C CYS A 249 0.08 9.16 90.93
N GLY A 250 1.24 9.68 90.53
CA GLY A 250 1.77 11.01 90.84
C GLY A 250 2.37 11.16 92.23
N VAL A 251 2.54 10.06 92.98
CA VAL A 251 3.08 10.06 94.35
C VAL A 251 4.08 8.93 94.52
N PRO A 252 5.36 9.20 94.87
CA PRO A 252 6.35 8.16 95.13
C PRO A 252 5.89 7.22 96.26
N ASP A 253 6.04 5.91 96.08
CA ASP A 253 5.78 4.91 97.14
C ASP A 253 7.00 4.73 98.07
N THR A 254 8.01 5.59 97.96
CA THR A 254 9.21 5.59 98.80
C THR A 254 8.97 6.40 100.07
N ASP A 255 9.30 5.81 101.23
CA ASP A 255 9.21 6.52 102.50
C ASP A 255 10.25 7.66 102.54
N SER A 256 9.78 8.87 102.82
CA SER A 256 10.61 10.08 102.82
C SER A 256 11.30 10.34 104.17
N ASP A 257 11.18 9.42 105.14
CA ASP A 257 11.61 9.62 106.54
C ASP A 257 12.88 8.86 106.97
N GLY A 258 13.75 8.50 106.02
CA GLY A 258 15.06 7.88 106.28
C GLY A 258 15.98 8.61 107.26
#